data_AF-A0A251WA37-F1
#
_entry.id   AF-A0A251WA37-F1
#
_cell.length_a   1.000
_cell.length_b   1.000
_cell.length_c   1.000
_cell.angle_alpha   90.00
_cell.angle_beta   90.00
_cell.angle_gamma   90.00
#
_symmetry.space_group_name_H-M   'P 1'
#
loop_
_entity.id
_entity.type
_entity.pdbx_description
1 polymer ?
#
loop_
_entity_poly.entity_id
_entity_poly.type
_entity_poly.pdbx_seq_one_letter_code
_entity_poly.pdbx_strand_id
1 'polypeptide(L)'
;MGIFAFFSPFNDGSLFVIGDNQNNAITIGRNTAGDLEINNGSVQIFGNRRSFSSNSQIQVFGLGGNDTITIDESKGTLPTARIFGGLGDDIIKGGSAIDYLYGEAGNDFIDGNGGNDFAFLGAGDDVFQWDPGDGSDFVEGGLGLDTMIFNGSNGDEIFDFSANGDRLRFFRNLGNIVMDTNDIERVDVNALGGADTITVNNLATTDVKDIRLNLGASIGNALGDSKLDSIIINGTNAADMIDLTSNNSGHLITGLAAAVQINGAETTDKLTVNGLGGNDTLRATTLRSDLIQFTADGGDGDDTILGGVGVDILFGGLGNDFIDGNRGDDIAFLGAGDDIFQWDPGDGSDVVEGQAGFDTLRFNGANIAEIFEVSANGGRVLFTRNVANIVMDLNDTEKLELNTLGGADTINIKSLAGTDLQEVFVNLAAAGVATGDGISDQINIFGTNGDDVIAVGDNANSVVINGLIPKITVVGMDKIDQFLVHALGGDDIVDGSLFSGNNGTLIQSGGTGNDILLGGLGNDTLLGDDGDDVMLGGAGDDRLDGGNGDDILIGGEGNDVLLNGEVNSQ
;
A
#
# COMPACT_ATOMS: atom_id res chain seq x y z
N MET A 1 -5.59 60.43 3.49
CA MET A 1 -5.84 61.11 4.78
C MET A 1 -5.26 60.17 5.81
N GLY A 2 -4.52 60.61 6.82
CA GLY A 2 -3.98 59.62 7.79
C GLY A 2 -5.10 58.83 8.48
N ILE A 3 -4.72 57.70 9.08
CA ILE A 3 -5.60 56.83 9.88
C ILE A 3 -6.43 57.67 10.88
N PHE A 4 -7.74 57.44 10.91
CA PHE A 4 -8.69 58.17 11.74
C PHE A 4 -9.44 57.23 12.67
N ALA A 5 -9.51 57.56 13.97
CA ALA A 5 -10.16 56.70 14.96
C ALA A 5 -11.10 57.46 15.89
N PHE A 6 -12.29 56.93 16.15
CA PHE A 6 -13.29 57.56 17.02
C PHE A 6 -14.25 56.55 17.66
N PHE A 7 -14.79 56.90 18.82
CA PHE A 7 -15.88 56.13 19.43
C PHE A 7 -17.23 56.50 18.82
N SER A 8 -18.11 55.50 18.69
CA SER A 8 -19.51 55.70 18.28
C SER A 8 -20.17 56.82 19.09
N PRO A 9 -20.84 57.79 18.43
CA PRO A 9 -21.58 58.84 19.12
C PRO A 9 -22.83 58.30 19.83
N PHE A 10 -23.25 57.06 19.54
CA PHE A 10 -24.44 56.42 20.11
C PHE A 10 -24.19 55.74 21.46
N ASN A 11 -23.00 55.91 22.05
CA ASN A 11 -22.59 55.34 23.35
C ASN A 11 -22.65 53.80 23.46
N ASP A 12 -22.82 53.09 22.35
CA ASP A 12 -22.81 51.62 22.26
C ASP A 12 -21.46 50.99 22.64
N GLY A 13 -20.39 51.79 22.71
CA GLY A 13 -19.06 51.33 23.11
C GLY A 13 -18.20 50.83 21.96
N SER A 14 -18.64 51.04 20.71
CA SER A 14 -17.91 50.66 19.50
C SER A 14 -16.80 51.67 19.18
N LEU A 15 -15.60 51.16 18.88
CA LEU A 15 -14.48 51.92 18.36
C LEU A 15 -14.41 51.74 16.84
N PHE A 16 -14.37 52.83 16.09
CA PHE A 16 -14.15 52.84 14.65
C PHE A 16 -12.72 53.28 14.36
N VAL A 17 -12.02 52.53 13.52
CA VAL A 17 -10.69 52.85 13.00
C VAL A 17 -10.76 52.76 11.48
N ILE A 18 -10.41 53.85 10.79
CA ILE A 18 -10.56 53.98 9.34
C ILE A 18 -9.20 54.37 8.77
N GLY A 19 -8.72 53.56 7.84
CA GLY A 19 -7.53 53.79 7.03
C GLY A 19 -7.76 54.80 5.90
N ASP A 20 -6.91 54.73 4.89
CA ASP A 20 -7.05 55.41 3.61
C ASP A 20 -6.67 54.51 2.43
N ASN A 21 -6.70 55.03 1.21
CA ASN A 21 -6.41 54.23 0.02
C ASN A 21 -4.90 54.03 -0.22
N GLN A 22 -4.11 53.91 0.85
CA GLN A 22 -2.68 53.62 0.82
C GLN A 22 -2.39 52.54 1.87
N ASN A 23 -1.28 51.84 1.72
CA ASN A 23 -0.82 50.87 2.71
C ASN A 23 -0.75 51.47 4.12
N ASN A 24 -1.52 50.90 5.03
CA ASN A 24 -1.67 51.30 6.41
C ASN A 24 -1.17 50.18 7.33
N ALA A 25 -0.43 50.54 8.36
CA ALA A 25 -0.17 49.66 9.50
C ALA A 25 -1.06 50.11 10.65
N ILE A 26 -2.02 49.29 11.06
CA ILE A 26 -3.02 49.57 12.09
C ILE A 26 -2.91 48.51 13.18
N THR A 27 -2.34 48.87 14.33
CA THR A 27 -2.31 48.02 15.52
C THR A 27 -3.21 48.63 16.59
N ILE A 28 -4.29 47.92 16.95
CA ILE A 28 -5.17 48.30 18.06
C ILE A 28 -4.76 47.50 19.29
N GLY A 29 -4.41 48.19 20.37
CA GLY A 29 -3.90 47.57 21.59
C GLY A 29 -4.30 48.32 22.85
N ARG A 30 -3.67 47.94 23.96
CA ARG A 30 -3.68 48.69 25.22
C ARG A 30 -2.30 49.19 25.55
N ASN A 31 -2.18 50.29 26.26
CA ASN A 31 -0.93 50.67 26.90
C ASN A 31 -0.77 49.98 28.27
N THR A 32 0.34 50.22 28.96
CA THR A 32 0.62 49.65 30.29
C THR A 32 -0.33 50.13 31.40
N ALA A 33 -1.07 51.21 31.19
CA ALA A 33 -2.12 51.67 32.09
C ALA A 33 -3.48 51.02 31.79
N GLY A 34 -3.58 50.19 30.74
CA GLY A 34 -4.80 49.52 30.29
C GLY A 34 -5.71 50.39 29.41
N ASP A 35 -5.30 51.63 29.10
CA ASP A 35 -5.99 52.50 28.17
C ASP A 35 -5.77 52.04 26.72
N LEU A 36 -6.74 52.27 25.86
CA LEU A 36 -6.65 51.92 24.45
C LEU A 36 -5.65 52.80 23.69
N GLU A 37 -4.90 52.17 22.81
CA GLU A 37 -3.96 52.83 21.91
C GLU A 37 -4.04 52.27 20.50
N ILE A 38 -3.85 53.14 19.51
CA ILE A 38 -3.69 52.75 18.11
C ILE A 38 -2.29 53.17 17.69
N ASN A 39 -1.54 52.24 17.08
CA ASN A 39 -0.16 52.42 16.66
C ASN A 39 0.72 53.00 17.77
N ASN A 40 0.68 52.38 18.96
CA ASN A 40 1.39 52.83 20.17
C ASN A 40 1.09 54.30 20.56
N GLY A 41 -0.15 54.74 20.32
CA GLY A 41 -0.64 56.07 20.68
C GLY A 41 -0.33 57.17 19.66
N SER A 42 0.25 56.84 18.51
CA SER A 42 0.52 57.81 17.43
C SER A 42 -0.75 58.27 16.71
N VAL A 43 -1.81 57.46 16.73
CA VAL A 43 -3.12 57.82 16.19
C VAL A 43 -4.04 58.26 17.34
N GLN A 44 -4.53 59.49 17.26
CA GLN A 44 -5.45 60.03 18.26
C GLN A 44 -6.83 59.39 18.13
N ILE A 45 -7.35 58.84 19.24
CA ILE A 45 -8.74 58.37 19.33
C ILE A 45 -9.64 59.54 19.75
N PHE A 46 -10.60 59.91 18.90
CA PHE A 46 -11.56 60.97 19.21
C PHE A 46 -12.72 60.43 20.07
N GLY A 47 -12.92 61.05 21.24
CA GLY A 47 -13.98 60.71 22.18
C GLY A 47 -13.53 60.87 23.65
N ASN A 48 -14.47 60.76 24.59
CA ASN A 48 -14.18 60.88 26.02
C ASN A 48 -13.92 59.52 26.71
N ARG A 49 -14.00 58.40 25.97
CA ARG A 49 -13.75 57.04 26.48
C ARG A 49 -12.30 56.63 26.24
N ARG A 50 -11.71 55.98 27.24
CA ARG A 50 -10.35 55.42 27.17
C ARG A 50 -10.28 53.90 27.38
N SER A 51 -11.41 53.27 27.66
CA SER A 51 -11.51 51.83 27.94
C SER A 51 -12.78 51.23 27.34
N PHE A 52 -12.73 49.93 27.07
CA PHE A 52 -13.89 49.15 26.63
C PHE A 52 -14.81 48.77 27.79
N SER A 53 -16.10 48.68 27.47
CA SER A 53 -17.12 48.05 28.33
C SER A 53 -17.37 46.62 27.88
N SER A 54 -18.14 45.84 28.65
CA SER A 54 -18.45 44.44 28.32
C SER A 54 -19.16 44.22 26.98
N ASN A 55 -19.75 45.27 26.37
CA ASN A 55 -20.47 45.20 25.10
C ASN A 55 -19.76 45.99 23.97
N SER A 56 -18.50 46.35 24.18
CA SER A 56 -17.73 47.07 23.18
C SER A 56 -17.39 46.16 22.00
N GLN A 57 -17.20 46.77 20.84
CA GLN A 57 -16.69 46.11 19.63
C GLN A 57 -15.67 47.03 18.95
N ILE A 58 -14.75 46.45 18.20
CA ILE A 58 -13.80 47.18 17.36
C ILE A 58 -14.27 47.02 15.92
N GLN A 59 -14.29 48.11 15.14
CA GLN A 59 -14.52 48.06 13.70
C GLN A 59 -13.36 48.75 13.00
N VAL A 60 -12.66 48.02 12.14
CA VAL A 60 -11.50 48.51 11.40
C VAL A 60 -11.77 48.41 9.91
N PHE A 61 -11.47 49.47 9.15
CA PHE A 61 -11.58 49.51 7.70
C PHE A 61 -10.23 49.93 7.13
N GLY A 62 -9.54 49.07 6.40
CA GLY A 62 -8.30 49.40 5.68
C GLY A 62 -8.58 50.32 4.47
N LEU A 63 -9.61 49.97 3.69
CA LEU A 63 -10.10 50.63 2.47
C LEU A 63 -9.33 50.22 1.22
N GLY A 64 -8.07 50.61 1.06
CA GLY A 64 -7.29 50.05 -0.03
C GLY A 64 -5.81 50.38 0.00
N GLY A 65 -5.03 49.72 -0.85
CA GLY A 65 -3.62 49.52 -0.59
C GLY A 65 -3.43 48.23 0.21
N ASN A 66 -2.17 47.84 0.41
CA ASN A 66 -1.85 46.61 1.13
C ASN A 66 -1.64 46.94 2.60
N ASP A 67 -2.65 46.65 3.41
CA ASP A 67 -2.76 47.01 4.81
C ASP A 67 -2.28 45.90 5.73
N THR A 68 -1.88 46.26 6.94
CA THR A 68 -1.58 45.33 8.02
C THR A 68 -2.37 45.76 9.24
N ILE A 69 -3.38 44.97 9.59
CA ILE A 69 -4.33 45.25 10.66
C ILE A 69 -4.16 44.19 11.74
N THR A 70 -3.94 44.62 12.98
CA THR A 70 -3.63 43.71 14.10
C THR A 70 -4.35 44.13 15.37
N ILE A 71 -4.97 43.16 16.03
CA ILE A 71 -5.46 43.24 17.40
C ILE A 71 -4.34 42.77 18.35
N ASP A 72 -3.66 43.70 19.02
CA ASP A 72 -2.54 43.40 19.93
C ASP A 72 -3.03 43.25 21.38
N GLU A 73 -3.13 42.00 21.82
CA GLU A 73 -3.53 41.65 23.19
C GLU A 73 -2.35 41.40 24.14
N SER A 74 -1.11 41.73 23.74
CA SER A 74 0.09 41.53 24.59
C SER A 74 0.02 42.24 25.94
N LYS A 75 -0.82 43.28 26.06
CA LYS A 75 -1.06 44.06 27.29
C LYS A 75 -2.49 43.91 27.81
N GLY A 76 -3.18 42.85 27.42
CA GLY A 76 -4.50 42.46 27.90
C GLY A 76 -5.55 42.37 26.80
N THR A 77 -6.59 41.58 27.05
CA THR A 77 -7.61 41.21 26.06
C THR A 77 -8.41 42.40 25.54
N LEU A 78 -8.87 42.26 24.30
CA LEU A 78 -9.70 43.19 23.56
C LEU A 78 -11.04 42.50 23.24
N PRO A 79 -12.11 43.28 23.04
CA PRO A 79 -13.40 42.73 22.65
C PRO A 79 -13.41 42.33 21.16
N THR A 80 -14.47 41.65 20.74
CA THR A 80 -14.76 41.32 19.34
C THR A 80 -14.40 42.45 18.38
N ALA A 81 -13.60 42.09 17.39
CA ALA A 81 -13.21 42.92 16.27
C ALA A 81 -13.97 42.51 15.00
N ARG A 82 -14.31 43.53 14.21
CA ARG A 82 -14.77 43.39 12.83
C ARG A 82 -13.78 44.12 11.95
N ILE A 83 -13.03 43.38 11.14
CA ILE A 83 -11.90 43.92 10.38
C ILE A 83 -12.19 43.71 8.90
N PHE A 84 -12.14 44.81 8.14
CA PHE A 84 -12.24 44.80 6.68
C PHE A 84 -10.90 45.27 6.12
N GLY A 85 -10.22 44.41 5.36
CA GLY A 85 -8.99 44.74 4.63
C GLY A 85 -9.29 45.80 3.58
N GLY A 86 -9.98 45.42 2.51
CA GLY A 86 -10.37 46.35 1.45
C GLY A 86 -9.87 45.90 0.10
N LEU A 87 -9.36 46.85 -0.69
CA LEU A 87 -8.70 46.55 -1.96
C LEU A 87 -7.19 46.46 -1.77
N GLY A 88 -6.58 45.32 -2.05
CA GLY A 88 -5.13 45.13 -1.93
C GLY A 88 -4.82 43.83 -1.23
N ASP A 89 -3.54 43.49 -1.14
CA ASP A 89 -3.11 42.26 -0.44
C ASP A 89 -2.89 42.60 1.04
N ASP A 90 -3.85 42.27 1.89
CA ASP A 90 -3.91 42.68 3.27
C ASP A 90 -3.44 41.59 4.24
N ILE A 91 -2.94 42.00 5.41
CA ILE A 91 -2.59 41.11 6.52
C ILE A 91 -3.49 41.44 7.70
N ILE A 92 -4.34 40.49 8.10
CA ILE A 92 -5.30 40.66 9.19
C ILE A 92 -4.98 39.68 10.32
N LYS A 93 -4.82 40.19 11.54
CA LYS A 93 -4.65 39.40 12.77
C LYS A 93 -5.72 39.75 13.80
N GLY A 94 -6.57 38.78 14.12
CA GLY A 94 -7.62 38.84 15.15
C GLY A 94 -7.09 38.82 16.58
N GLY A 95 -8.00 38.86 17.55
CA GLY A 95 -7.73 38.86 18.99
C GLY A 95 -7.99 37.50 19.64
N SER A 96 -8.40 37.48 20.92
CA SER A 96 -8.85 36.25 21.60
C SER A 96 -10.37 36.12 21.73
N ALA A 97 -11.10 37.08 21.16
CA ALA A 97 -12.54 37.12 21.14
C ALA A 97 -13.07 36.55 19.82
N ILE A 98 -14.36 36.22 19.76
CA ILE A 98 -15.00 35.87 18.49
C ILE A 98 -14.98 37.08 17.55
N ASP A 99 -14.23 36.99 16.47
CA ASP A 99 -13.98 38.05 15.52
C ASP A 99 -14.63 37.78 14.15
N TYR A 100 -14.76 38.86 13.36
CA TYR A 100 -15.29 38.81 12.00
C TYR A 100 -14.28 39.47 11.06
N LEU A 101 -13.63 38.67 10.24
CA LEU A 101 -12.48 39.05 9.43
C LEU A 101 -12.87 38.98 7.95
N TYR A 102 -12.61 40.06 7.21
CA TYR A 102 -12.95 40.18 5.80
C TYR A 102 -11.71 40.66 5.05
N GLY A 103 -11.15 39.83 4.17
CA GLY A 103 -10.05 40.25 3.27
C GLY A 103 -10.57 41.20 2.19
N GLU A 104 -11.64 40.78 1.53
CA GLU A 104 -12.34 41.43 0.42
C GLU A 104 -11.69 41.17 -0.96
N ALA A 105 -10.80 42.02 -1.47
CA ALA A 105 -10.24 41.80 -2.81
C ALA A 105 -8.74 42.02 -2.85
N GLY A 106 -8.01 41.03 -3.36
CA GLY A 106 -6.56 40.95 -3.30
C GLY A 106 -6.18 39.59 -2.73
N ASN A 107 -4.87 39.33 -2.59
CA ASN A 107 -4.39 38.06 -2.02
C ASN A 107 -4.09 38.27 -0.54
N ASP A 108 -5.07 37.98 0.31
CA ASP A 108 -5.07 38.34 1.72
C ASP A 108 -4.48 37.23 2.60
N PHE A 109 -3.88 37.63 3.73
CA PHE A 109 -3.45 36.73 4.79
C PHE A 109 -4.24 37.02 6.06
N ILE A 110 -4.97 36.03 6.57
CA ILE A 110 -5.81 36.15 7.76
C ILE A 110 -5.39 35.12 8.81
N ASP A 111 -5.31 35.57 10.05
CA ASP A 111 -4.99 34.77 11.23
C ASP A 111 -5.95 35.19 12.35
N GLY A 112 -6.85 34.28 12.73
CA GLY A 112 -7.92 34.52 13.71
C GLY A 112 -7.38 34.74 15.13
N ASN A 113 -6.30 34.04 15.48
CA ASN A 113 -5.85 33.81 16.85
C ASN A 113 -6.95 33.11 17.68
N GLY A 114 -7.15 33.53 18.93
CA GLY A 114 -8.06 32.84 19.84
C GLY A 114 -9.53 33.20 19.58
N GLY A 115 -10.44 32.28 19.86
CA GLY A 115 -11.86 32.50 19.61
C GLY A 115 -12.38 31.62 18.50
N ASN A 116 -13.70 31.59 18.30
CA ASN A 116 -14.32 30.86 17.20
C ASN A 116 -14.77 31.90 16.19
N ASP A 117 -13.91 32.19 15.23
CA ASP A 117 -14.00 33.34 14.36
C ASP A 117 -14.77 33.06 13.08
N PHE A 118 -15.15 34.14 12.40
CA PHE A 118 -15.74 34.10 11.07
C PHE A 118 -14.82 34.84 10.10
N ALA A 119 -14.16 34.10 9.21
CA ALA A 119 -13.29 34.64 8.18
C ALA A 119 -13.92 34.50 6.79
N PHE A 120 -13.93 35.60 6.05
CA PHE A 120 -14.37 35.67 4.66
C PHE A 120 -13.20 36.24 3.86
N LEU A 121 -12.46 35.39 3.15
CA LEU A 121 -11.20 35.79 2.53
C LEU A 121 -11.48 36.72 1.33
N GLY A 122 -12.28 36.25 0.36
CA GLY A 122 -12.88 37.11 -0.65
C GLY A 122 -12.50 36.72 -2.07
N ALA A 123 -11.87 37.64 -2.80
CA ALA A 123 -11.46 37.40 -4.19
C ALA A 123 -9.96 37.61 -4.34
N GLY A 124 -9.26 36.57 -4.76
CA GLY A 124 -7.81 36.50 -4.85
C GLY A 124 -7.35 35.11 -4.40
N ASP A 125 -6.04 34.88 -4.41
CA ASP A 125 -5.47 33.65 -3.87
C ASP A 125 -5.12 33.92 -2.40
N ASP A 126 -6.05 33.59 -1.49
CA ASP A 126 -5.97 33.99 -0.09
C ASP A 126 -5.37 32.91 0.81
N VAL A 127 -4.98 33.30 2.03
CA VAL A 127 -4.44 32.42 3.05
C VAL A 127 -5.13 32.65 4.38
N PHE A 128 -5.68 31.59 4.98
CA PHE A 128 -6.04 31.58 6.40
C PHE A 128 -5.06 30.70 7.19
N GLN A 129 -4.54 31.19 8.30
CA GLN A 129 -3.67 30.45 9.21
C GLN A 129 -4.37 30.16 10.53
N TRP A 130 -4.25 28.91 10.97
CA TRP A 130 -4.67 28.44 12.29
C TRP A 130 -3.45 27.93 13.07
N ASP A 131 -3.29 28.41 14.30
CA ASP A 131 -2.20 28.06 15.22
C ASP A 131 -2.70 27.38 16.51
N PRO A 132 -1.87 26.60 17.22
CA PRO A 132 -2.26 26.00 18.48
C PRO A 132 -2.59 27.07 19.54
N GLY A 133 -3.84 27.07 20.00
CA GLY A 133 -4.37 28.09 20.90
C GLY A 133 -5.59 28.81 20.32
N ASP A 134 -5.73 28.72 18.99
CA ASP A 134 -6.88 29.21 18.25
C ASP A 134 -8.11 28.34 18.50
N GLY A 135 -9.31 28.87 18.19
CA GLY A 135 -10.55 28.13 18.39
C GLY A 135 -11.04 27.41 17.15
N SER A 136 -12.35 27.18 17.08
CA SER A 136 -13.02 26.49 15.98
C SER A 136 -13.68 27.50 15.07
N ASP A 137 -13.03 27.79 13.94
CA ASP A 137 -13.42 28.89 13.07
C ASP A 137 -14.25 28.43 11.87
N PHE A 138 -14.98 29.40 11.34
CA PHE A 138 -15.73 29.32 10.10
C PHE A 138 -14.99 30.12 9.03
N VAL A 139 -14.59 29.48 7.94
CA VAL A 139 -13.77 30.10 6.89
C VAL A 139 -14.44 29.93 5.52
N GLU A 140 -14.57 31.01 4.76
CA GLU A 140 -14.96 31.03 3.35
C GLU A 140 -13.79 31.59 2.54
N GLY A 141 -13.21 30.81 1.63
CA GLY A 141 -12.14 31.30 0.74
C GLY A 141 -12.69 32.26 -0.31
N GLY A 142 -13.59 31.79 -1.16
CA GLY A 142 -14.31 32.60 -2.13
C GLY A 142 -13.82 32.37 -3.55
N LEU A 143 -13.35 33.41 -4.23
CA LEU A 143 -12.91 33.31 -5.62
C LEU A 143 -11.38 33.32 -5.71
N GLY A 144 -10.78 32.19 -6.04
CA GLY A 144 -9.36 32.12 -6.37
C GLY A 144 -8.79 30.75 -6.05
N LEU A 145 -7.51 30.69 -5.70
CA LEU A 145 -6.89 29.50 -5.12
C LEU A 145 -6.55 29.78 -3.65
N ASP A 146 -7.45 29.37 -2.78
CA ASP A 146 -7.38 29.68 -1.36
C ASP A 146 -6.68 28.57 -0.57
N THR A 147 -5.85 28.99 0.38
CA THR A 147 -5.01 28.10 1.18
C THR A 147 -5.35 28.19 2.66
N MET A 148 -5.61 27.04 3.26
CA MET A 148 -5.69 26.89 4.71
C MET A 148 -4.36 26.35 5.24
N ILE A 149 -3.73 27.05 6.19
CA ILE A 149 -2.52 26.60 6.89
C ILE A 149 -2.91 26.15 8.29
N PHE A 150 -2.61 24.90 8.63
CA PHE A 150 -2.76 24.33 9.96
C PHE A 150 -1.40 24.06 10.58
N ASN A 151 -1.10 24.73 11.69
CA ASN A 151 0.08 24.44 12.48
C ASN A 151 -0.31 23.58 13.70
N GLY A 152 0.26 22.39 13.79
CA GLY A 152 0.16 21.50 14.95
C GLY A 152 1.04 21.96 16.11
N SER A 153 1.18 21.11 17.12
CA SER A 153 2.02 21.35 18.29
C SER A 153 2.97 20.17 18.52
N ASN A 154 3.84 20.26 19.53
CA ASN A 154 4.73 19.13 19.90
C ASN A 154 3.99 17.95 20.59
N GLY A 155 2.68 17.84 20.44
CA GLY A 155 1.84 16.84 21.09
C GLY A 155 1.49 15.71 20.13
N ASP A 156 0.99 14.58 20.65
CA ASP A 156 0.49 13.51 19.79
C ASP A 156 -0.91 13.90 19.29
N GLU A 157 -1.02 14.26 18.02
CA GLU A 157 -2.23 14.84 17.44
C GLU A 157 -2.95 13.90 16.49
N ILE A 158 -4.26 14.09 16.39
CA ILE A 158 -5.09 13.43 15.40
C ILE A 158 -5.72 14.52 14.55
N PHE A 159 -5.35 14.53 13.27
CA PHE A 159 -5.89 15.38 12.23
C PHE A 159 -6.82 14.55 11.34
N ASP A 160 -8.06 14.99 11.14
CA ASP A 160 -9.04 14.34 10.26
C ASP A 160 -9.61 15.36 9.27
N PHE A 161 -9.50 15.04 7.98
CA PHE A 161 -10.11 15.77 6.88
C PHE A 161 -11.30 14.97 6.37
N SER A 162 -12.50 15.54 6.46
CA SER A 162 -13.72 14.88 6.00
C SER A 162 -14.66 15.88 5.32
N ALA A 163 -15.40 15.41 4.32
CA ALA A 163 -16.46 16.21 3.71
C ALA A 163 -17.68 16.32 4.64
N ASN A 164 -18.24 17.53 4.76
CA ASN A 164 -19.50 17.82 5.43
C ASN A 164 -20.46 18.49 4.44
N GLY A 165 -21.02 17.69 3.52
CA GLY A 165 -21.66 18.21 2.32
C GLY A 165 -20.59 18.78 1.39
N ASP A 166 -20.79 20.01 0.92
CA ASP A 166 -19.84 20.65 -0.01
C ASP A 166 -18.66 21.31 0.74
N ARG A 167 -18.67 21.26 2.08
CA ARG A 167 -17.68 21.92 2.95
C ARG A 167 -16.61 20.94 3.43
N LEU A 168 -15.38 21.42 3.62
CA LEU A 168 -14.35 20.69 4.32
C LEU A 168 -14.54 20.85 5.84
N ARG A 169 -14.63 19.72 6.54
CA ARG A 169 -14.46 19.66 7.98
C ARG A 169 -13.02 19.24 8.29
N PHE A 170 -12.33 20.04 9.07
CA PHE A 170 -11.04 19.66 9.66
C PHE A 170 -11.22 19.48 11.17
N PHE A 171 -10.73 18.36 11.70
CA PHE A 171 -10.75 18.06 13.12
C PHE A 171 -9.34 17.87 13.67
N ARG A 172 -9.09 18.45 14.85
CA ARG A 172 -7.93 18.19 15.68
C ARG A 172 -8.36 17.75 17.08
N ASN A 173 -7.82 16.62 17.55
CA ASN A 173 -8.15 16.09 18.89
C ASN A 173 -7.77 17.02 20.05
N LEU A 174 -6.57 17.60 20.02
CA LEU A 174 -6.09 18.51 21.06
C LEU A 174 -6.83 19.84 20.94
N GLY A 175 -7.53 20.23 22.01
CA GLY A 175 -8.42 21.38 22.02
C GLY A 175 -9.83 21.09 21.48
N ASN A 176 -10.07 19.91 20.91
CA ASN A 176 -11.32 19.53 20.25
C ASN A 176 -11.73 20.58 19.20
N ILE A 177 -10.82 20.84 18.28
CA ILE A 177 -10.98 21.85 17.23
C ILE A 177 -11.74 21.23 16.08
N VAL A 178 -12.78 21.93 15.62
CA VAL A 178 -13.55 21.56 14.43
C VAL A 178 -13.70 22.79 13.56
N MET A 179 -12.94 22.85 12.48
CA MET A 179 -13.07 23.91 11.49
C MET A 179 -14.14 23.52 10.47
N ASP A 180 -14.88 24.52 10.01
CA ASP A 180 -15.89 24.37 8.96
C ASP A 180 -15.57 25.33 7.80
N THR A 181 -14.91 24.80 6.78
CA THR A 181 -14.34 25.61 5.70
C THR A 181 -15.01 25.31 4.37
N ASN A 182 -15.10 26.32 3.51
CA ASN A 182 -15.66 26.21 2.17
C ASN A 182 -14.86 27.07 1.20
N ASP A 183 -14.91 26.73 -0.08
CA ASP A 183 -14.13 27.38 -1.14
C ASP A 183 -12.63 27.42 -0.77
N ILE A 184 -12.10 26.33 -0.20
CA ILE A 184 -10.66 26.16 0.08
C ILE A 184 -10.13 25.06 -0.84
N GLU A 185 -9.22 25.40 -1.74
CA GLU A 185 -8.65 24.45 -2.71
C GLU A 185 -7.40 23.75 -2.18
N ARG A 186 -6.66 24.38 -1.25
CA ARG A 186 -5.41 23.85 -0.72
C ARG A 186 -5.37 23.84 0.80
N VAL A 187 -4.88 22.75 1.37
CA VAL A 187 -4.61 22.66 2.81
C VAL A 187 -3.15 22.28 3.07
N ASP A 188 -2.43 23.13 3.79
CA ASP A 188 -1.08 22.88 4.26
C ASP A 188 -1.11 22.53 5.76
N VAL A 189 -0.57 21.39 6.13
CA VAL A 189 -0.47 20.93 7.52
C VAL A 189 1.00 20.85 7.91
N ASN A 190 1.38 21.57 8.95
CA ASN A 190 2.64 21.37 9.65
C ASN A 190 2.33 20.59 10.92
N ALA A 191 2.70 19.30 10.98
CA ALA A 191 2.39 18.43 12.12
C ALA A 191 3.12 18.87 13.40
N LEU A 192 4.42 19.20 13.25
CA LEU A 192 5.28 19.83 14.25
C LEU A 192 5.58 19.02 15.52
N GLY A 193 6.25 17.88 15.40
CA GLY A 193 6.74 17.18 16.58
C GLY A 193 5.62 16.36 17.24
N GLY A 194 5.82 15.08 17.50
CA GLY A 194 4.81 14.26 18.19
C GLY A 194 4.53 13.01 17.40
N ALA A 195 3.83 12.03 17.96
CA ALA A 195 3.37 10.88 17.18
C ALA A 195 1.98 11.20 16.61
N ASP A 196 1.95 11.76 15.42
CA ASP A 196 0.73 12.29 14.82
C ASP A 196 0.00 11.25 13.97
N THR A 197 -1.33 11.34 13.95
CA THR A 197 -2.18 10.56 13.04
C THR A 197 -2.96 11.49 12.13
N ILE A 198 -2.74 11.39 10.83
CA ILE A 198 -3.37 12.25 9.83
C ILE A 198 -4.25 11.39 8.92
N THR A 199 -5.56 11.63 8.93
CA THR A 199 -6.53 10.91 8.09
C THR A 199 -7.12 11.82 7.03
N VAL A 200 -6.94 11.46 5.77
CA VAL A 200 -7.60 12.11 4.61
C VAL A 200 -8.70 11.19 4.11
N ASN A 201 -9.97 11.58 4.31
CA ASN A 201 -11.12 10.86 3.80
C ASN A 201 -11.49 11.31 2.39
N ASN A 202 -12.58 10.76 1.84
CA ASN A 202 -13.14 11.23 0.58
C ASN A 202 -13.59 12.71 0.67
N LEU A 203 -12.96 13.56 -0.16
CA LEU A 203 -13.23 15.00 -0.27
C LEU A 203 -13.90 15.40 -1.59
N ALA A 204 -14.45 14.45 -2.36
CA ALA A 204 -14.98 14.67 -3.70
C ALA A 204 -16.10 15.73 -3.79
N THR A 205 -16.84 15.96 -2.72
CA THR A 205 -17.90 16.98 -2.67
C THR A 205 -17.38 18.37 -2.32
N THR A 206 -16.11 18.50 -1.89
CA THR A 206 -15.49 19.76 -1.49
C THR A 206 -14.62 20.36 -2.60
N ASP A 207 -14.22 21.61 -2.42
CA ASP A 207 -13.32 22.30 -3.36
C ASP A 207 -11.86 21.90 -3.22
N VAL A 208 -11.48 21.22 -2.14
CA VAL A 208 -10.09 20.78 -1.89
C VAL A 208 -9.57 19.94 -3.06
N LYS A 209 -8.39 20.31 -3.56
CA LYS A 209 -7.65 19.62 -4.62
C LYS A 209 -6.23 19.24 -4.21
N ASP A 210 -5.66 19.88 -3.19
CA ASP A 210 -4.27 19.67 -2.79
C ASP A 210 -4.14 19.70 -1.26
N ILE A 211 -3.57 18.64 -0.69
CA ILE A 211 -3.22 18.56 0.73
C ILE A 211 -1.73 18.35 0.83
N ARG A 212 -1.02 19.21 1.56
CA ARG A 212 0.41 19.09 1.79
C ARG A 212 0.69 18.88 3.26
N LEU A 213 1.23 17.73 3.57
CA LEU A 213 1.62 17.32 4.91
C LEU A 213 3.12 17.54 5.08
N ASN A 214 3.49 18.21 6.15
CA ASN A 214 4.87 18.37 6.60
C ASN A 214 5.02 17.77 8.00
N LEU A 215 5.72 16.65 8.07
CA LEU A 215 6.00 15.89 9.30
C LEU A 215 7.23 16.41 10.06
N GLY A 216 7.81 17.54 9.63
CA GLY A 216 9.01 18.08 10.26
C GLY A 216 8.76 18.73 11.62
N ALA A 217 9.77 18.66 12.50
CA ALA A 217 9.72 19.22 13.87
C ALA A 217 9.58 20.75 13.96
N SER A 218 9.62 21.47 12.84
CA SER A 218 9.53 22.93 12.80
C SER A 218 9.05 23.41 11.44
N ILE A 219 8.29 24.50 11.41
CA ILE A 219 7.76 25.11 10.18
C ILE A 219 8.90 25.37 9.17
N GLY A 220 8.71 24.91 7.94
CA GLY A 220 9.67 25.07 6.84
C GLY A 220 10.87 24.11 6.89
N ASN A 221 10.96 23.21 7.87
CA ASN A 221 11.87 22.08 7.82
C ASN A 221 11.24 20.96 6.97
N ALA A 222 12.03 20.36 6.10
CA ALA A 222 11.63 19.22 5.26
C ALA A 222 12.21 17.88 5.76
N LEU A 223 12.95 17.90 6.87
CA LEU A 223 13.38 16.71 7.59
C LEU A 223 12.34 16.37 8.66
N GLY A 224 12.08 15.08 8.87
CA GLY A 224 11.19 14.57 9.91
C GLY A 224 11.61 14.94 11.33
N ASP A 225 10.75 14.62 12.27
CA ASP A 225 10.84 15.00 13.67
C ASP A 225 11.36 13.87 14.59
N SER A 226 11.67 12.72 14.00
CA SER A 226 12.09 11.48 14.65
C SER A 226 11.04 10.89 15.59
N LYS A 227 9.76 11.13 15.27
CA LYS A 227 8.61 10.48 15.89
C LYS A 227 8.02 9.46 14.92
N LEU A 228 6.88 8.92 15.32
CA LEU A 228 6.18 7.91 14.53
C LEU A 228 4.86 8.53 14.15
N ASP A 229 4.79 8.96 12.90
CA ASP A 229 3.60 9.50 12.31
C ASP A 229 2.85 8.44 11.52
N SER A 230 1.52 8.54 11.51
CA SER A 230 0.63 7.62 10.82
C SER A 230 -0.27 8.40 9.87
N ILE A 231 -0.07 8.20 8.58
CA ILE A 231 -0.86 8.83 7.53
C ILE A 231 -1.82 7.78 6.97
N ILE A 232 -3.11 8.11 6.95
CA ILE A 232 -4.19 7.24 6.49
C ILE A 232 -4.91 7.96 5.36
N ILE A 233 -4.93 7.34 4.18
CA ILE A 233 -5.62 7.87 3.00
C ILE A 233 -6.75 6.90 2.66
N ASN A 234 -7.97 7.39 2.64
CA ASN A 234 -9.15 6.60 2.30
C ASN A 234 -9.67 6.98 0.92
N GLY A 235 -9.87 5.97 0.08
CA GLY A 235 -10.62 6.06 -1.16
C GLY A 235 -12.12 6.24 -0.93
N THR A 236 -12.91 5.63 -1.80
CA THR A 236 -14.35 5.74 -1.84
C THR A 236 -14.99 4.36 -1.91
N ASN A 237 -16.33 4.26 -1.84
CA ASN A 237 -17.00 2.98 -2.08
C ASN A 237 -17.23 2.71 -3.59
N ALA A 238 -16.46 3.37 -4.45
CA ALA A 238 -16.47 3.18 -5.88
C ALA A 238 -15.03 2.95 -6.35
N ALA A 239 -14.88 2.28 -7.48
CA ALA A 239 -13.58 1.99 -8.08
C ALA A 239 -12.69 3.24 -8.19
N ASP A 240 -11.58 3.21 -7.48
CA ASP A 240 -10.55 4.21 -7.40
C ASP A 240 -9.25 3.73 -8.08
N MET A 241 -8.47 4.66 -8.60
CA MET A 241 -7.14 4.38 -9.15
C MET A 241 -6.13 5.25 -8.42
N ILE A 242 -5.53 4.72 -7.36
CA ILE A 242 -4.64 5.46 -6.47
C ILE A 242 -3.19 5.15 -6.83
N ASP A 243 -2.48 6.15 -7.30
CA ASP A 243 -1.05 6.03 -7.64
C ASP A 243 -0.20 6.78 -6.59
N LEU A 244 0.80 6.09 -6.06
CA LEU A 244 1.77 6.58 -5.10
C LEU A 244 3.15 6.67 -5.75
N THR A 245 3.75 7.85 -5.68
CA THR A 245 5.09 8.09 -6.23
C THR A 245 5.99 8.76 -5.21
N SER A 246 7.29 8.40 -5.21
CA SER A 246 8.29 9.03 -4.36
C SER A 246 9.35 9.76 -5.18
N ASN A 247 9.79 10.91 -4.67
CA ASN A 247 10.96 11.61 -5.16
C ASN A 247 11.83 12.10 -3.98
N ASN A 248 12.91 12.85 -4.24
CA ASN A 248 13.79 13.34 -3.17
C ASN A 248 13.13 14.37 -2.23
N SER A 249 11.97 14.90 -2.61
CA SER A 249 11.24 15.91 -1.86
C SER A 249 10.09 15.33 -1.02
N GLY A 250 9.69 14.07 -1.24
CA GLY A 250 8.61 13.44 -0.49
C GLY A 250 7.84 12.38 -1.29
N HIS A 251 6.66 12.06 -0.79
CA HIS A 251 5.67 11.16 -1.40
C HIS A 251 4.52 11.98 -1.98
N LEU A 252 3.99 11.53 -3.11
CA LEU A 252 2.82 12.10 -3.75
C LEU A 252 1.82 10.99 -4.05
N ILE A 253 0.61 11.16 -3.53
CA ILE A 253 -0.54 10.30 -3.75
C ILE A 253 -1.52 11.05 -4.65
N THR A 254 -1.96 10.38 -5.72
CA THR A 254 -2.89 10.92 -6.71
C THR A 254 -3.98 9.90 -7.05
N GLY A 255 -5.03 10.32 -7.74
CA GLY A 255 -6.14 9.45 -8.13
C GLY A 255 -7.43 9.70 -7.37
N LEU A 256 -7.32 10.32 -6.19
CA LEU A 256 -8.45 10.77 -5.38
C LEU A 256 -8.82 12.23 -5.70
N ALA A 257 -9.90 12.71 -5.07
CA ALA A 257 -10.40 14.07 -5.25
C ALA A 257 -9.37 15.17 -4.93
N ALA A 258 -8.53 14.93 -3.92
CA ALA A 258 -7.39 15.77 -3.58
C ALA A 258 -6.10 14.96 -3.73
N ALA A 259 -5.09 15.56 -4.35
CA ALA A 259 -3.74 15.02 -4.30
C ALA A 259 -3.17 15.24 -2.89
N VAL A 260 -2.40 14.28 -2.39
CA VAL A 260 -1.77 14.37 -1.07
C VAL A 260 -0.26 14.29 -1.22
N GLN A 261 0.42 15.34 -0.81
CA GLN A 261 1.87 15.39 -0.74
C GLN A 261 2.32 15.18 0.71
N ILE A 262 3.28 14.28 0.95
CA ILE A 262 3.87 14.02 2.27
C ILE A 262 5.36 14.35 2.21
N ASN A 263 5.79 15.31 3.01
CA ASN A 263 7.19 15.69 3.16
C ASN A 263 7.66 15.42 4.60
N GLY A 264 8.94 15.11 4.75
CA GLY A 264 9.53 14.86 6.07
C GLY A 264 9.29 13.46 6.63
N ALA A 265 8.73 12.53 5.86
CA ALA A 265 8.56 11.14 6.30
C ALA A 265 9.91 10.45 6.60
N GLU A 266 9.90 9.61 7.63
CA GLU A 266 11.01 8.82 8.13
C GLU A 266 10.64 7.32 8.13
N THR A 267 11.65 6.44 8.14
CA THR A 267 11.45 4.98 8.09
C THR A 267 10.57 4.39 9.20
N THR A 268 10.35 5.15 10.28
CA THR A 268 9.46 4.75 11.39
C THR A 268 8.01 5.14 11.17
N ASP A 269 7.74 6.05 10.24
CA ASP A 269 6.40 6.51 9.91
C ASP A 269 5.66 5.47 9.07
N LYS A 270 4.33 5.62 9.04
CA LYS A 270 3.43 4.70 8.38
C LYS A 270 2.53 5.43 7.40
N LEU A 271 2.38 4.84 6.21
CA LEU A 271 1.38 5.23 5.24
C LEU A 271 0.45 4.04 5.01
N THR A 272 -0.83 4.24 5.34
CA THR A 272 -1.91 3.31 5.05
C THR A 272 -2.79 3.91 3.95
N VAL A 273 -3.04 3.14 2.90
CA VAL A 273 -3.99 3.50 1.84
C VAL A 273 -5.08 2.45 1.77
N ASN A 274 -6.33 2.88 1.91
CA ASN A 274 -7.50 2.00 1.89
C ASN A 274 -8.34 2.31 0.64
N GLY A 275 -8.64 1.31 -0.19
CA GLY A 275 -9.58 1.41 -1.31
C GLY A 275 -11.02 1.58 -0.83
N LEU A 276 -11.39 0.80 0.19
CA LEU A 276 -12.71 0.68 0.83
C LEU A 276 -13.67 -0.21 0.06
N GLY A 277 -14.19 0.22 -1.08
CA GLY A 277 -15.04 -0.67 -1.86
C GLY A 277 -15.20 -0.25 -3.30
N GLY A 278 -15.66 -1.17 -4.14
CA GLY A 278 -15.45 -1.07 -5.58
C GLY A 278 -14.12 -1.72 -5.95
N ASN A 279 -13.90 -1.90 -7.25
CA ASN A 279 -12.70 -2.55 -7.76
C ASN A 279 -11.59 -1.51 -7.91
N ASP A 280 -10.70 -1.47 -6.95
CA ASP A 280 -9.68 -0.46 -6.80
C ASP A 280 -8.36 -0.89 -7.45
N THR A 281 -7.55 0.10 -7.79
CA THR A 281 -6.15 -0.14 -8.17
C THR A 281 -5.23 0.74 -7.36
N LEU A 282 -4.41 0.12 -6.52
CA LEU A 282 -3.41 0.78 -5.68
C LEU A 282 -2.02 0.49 -6.25
N ARG A 283 -1.26 1.53 -6.62
CA ARG A 283 0.09 1.36 -7.20
C ARG A 283 1.13 2.14 -6.43
N ALA A 284 2.05 1.42 -5.79
CA ALA A 284 3.15 1.97 -5.01
C ALA A 284 4.55 1.62 -5.57
N THR A 285 4.66 1.11 -6.80
CA THR A 285 5.89 0.56 -7.40
C THR A 285 7.15 1.44 -7.36
N THR A 286 7.02 2.75 -7.14
CA THR A 286 8.15 3.70 -7.00
C THR A 286 8.32 4.26 -5.58
N LEU A 287 7.48 3.84 -4.64
CA LEU A 287 7.51 4.21 -3.25
C LEU A 287 8.80 3.68 -2.62
N ARG A 288 9.56 4.56 -1.98
CA ARG A 288 10.88 4.22 -1.46
C ARG A 288 10.81 3.63 -0.05
N SER A 289 11.57 2.55 0.14
CA SER A 289 11.68 1.82 1.41
C SER A 289 12.45 2.55 2.50
N ASP A 290 13.26 3.55 2.15
CA ASP A 290 14.06 4.32 3.10
C ASP A 290 13.32 5.52 3.72
N LEU A 291 12.02 5.66 3.46
CA LEU A 291 11.26 6.85 3.85
C LEU A 291 9.94 6.59 4.58
N ILE A 292 9.24 5.48 4.37
CA ILE A 292 7.97 5.20 5.06
C ILE A 292 7.62 3.71 4.99
N GLN A 293 7.02 3.16 6.05
CA GLN A 293 6.41 1.82 6.01
C GLN A 293 5.05 1.91 5.31
N PHE A 294 4.81 1.05 4.33
CA PHE A 294 3.59 1.08 3.54
C PHE A 294 2.63 -0.05 3.90
N THR A 295 1.34 0.28 3.90
CA THR A 295 0.24 -0.67 4.05
C THR A 295 -0.84 -0.32 3.05
N ALA A 296 -1.32 -1.33 2.32
CA ALA A 296 -2.42 -1.19 1.38
C ALA A 296 -3.56 -2.14 1.77
N ASP A 297 -4.79 -1.66 1.70
CA ASP A 297 -6.00 -2.44 1.94
C ASP A 297 -6.96 -2.18 0.77
N GLY A 298 -7.28 -3.20 -0.02
CA GLY A 298 -8.20 -3.10 -1.16
C GLY A 298 -9.63 -2.82 -0.66
N GLY A 299 -10.15 -3.72 0.16
CA GLY A 299 -11.48 -3.59 0.77
C GLY A 299 -12.50 -4.51 0.09
N ASP A 300 -13.70 -3.99 -0.21
CA ASP A 300 -14.75 -4.75 -0.88
C ASP A 300 -14.66 -4.58 -2.41
N GLY A 301 -14.16 -5.54 -3.18
CA GLY A 301 -14.08 -5.46 -4.64
C GLY A 301 -13.08 -6.46 -5.20
N ASP A 302 -13.02 -6.57 -6.53
CA ASP A 302 -11.87 -7.27 -7.15
C ASP A 302 -10.76 -6.24 -7.36
N ASP A 303 -9.79 -6.20 -6.44
CA ASP A 303 -8.79 -5.14 -6.34
C ASP A 303 -7.45 -5.52 -6.99
N THR A 304 -6.66 -4.51 -7.32
CA THR A 304 -5.30 -4.67 -7.83
C THR A 304 -4.33 -3.87 -6.97
N ILE A 305 -3.43 -4.56 -6.27
CA ILE A 305 -2.46 -3.95 -5.36
C ILE A 305 -1.05 -4.24 -5.87
N LEU A 306 -0.33 -3.19 -6.24
CA LEU A 306 1.09 -3.26 -6.59
C LEU A 306 1.90 -2.57 -5.48
N GLY A 307 2.63 -3.36 -4.71
CA GLY A 307 3.51 -2.93 -3.63
C GLY A 307 4.63 -2.01 -4.06
N GLY A 308 5.39 -1.56 -3.08
CA GLY A 308 6.53 -0.67 -3.19
C GLY A 308 7.85 -1.39 -3.39
N VAL A 309 8.89 -0.82 -2.79
CA VAL A 309 10.26 -1.36 -2.86
C VAL A 309 10.81 -1.73 -1.49
N GLY A 310 9.96 -1.67 -0.48
CA GLY A 310 10.25 -1.93 0.93
C GLY A 310 9.42 -3.10 1.43
N VAL A 311 9.50 -3.35 2.73
CA VAL A 311 8.65 -4.36 3.36
C VAL A 311 7.26 -3.78 3.54
N ASP A 312 6.32 -4.33 2.80
CA ASP A 312 4.93 -3.88 2.75
C ASP A 312 3.99 -4.87 3.44
N ILE A 313 2.82 -4.36 3.84
CA ILE A 313 1.71 -5.19 4.35
C ILE A 313 0.51 -4.94 3.44
N LEU A 314 0.05 -5.99 2.78
CA LEU A 314 -0.95 -5.91 1.72
C LEU A 314 -2.17 -6.74 2.10
N PHE A 315 -3.35 -6.13 2.02
CA PHE A 315 -4.64 -6.78 2.26
C PHE A 315 -5.48 -6.68 0.99
N GLY A 316 -5.92 -7.80 0.43
CA GLY A 316 -6.86 -7.82 -0.70
C GLY A 316 -8.25 -7.42 -0.23
N GLY A 317 -8.89 -8.28 0.56
CA GLY A 317 -10.15 -7.98 1.22
C GLY A 317 -11.26 -8.97 0.84
N LEU A 318 -12.39 -8.47 0.33
CA LEU A 318 -13.46 -9.30 -0.20
C LEU A 318 -13.51 -9.16 -1.72
N GLY A 319 -13.51 -10.26 -2.47
CA GLY A 319 -13.50 -10.25 -3.92
C GLY A 319 -12.29 -11.01 -4.43
N ASN A 320 -12.09 -11.08 -5.75
CA ASN A 320 -10.96 -11.79 -6.33
C ASN A 320 -9.84 -10.81 -6.63
N ASP A 321 -8.85 -10.77 -5.76
CA ASP A 321 -7.81 -9.76 -5.74
C ASP A 321 -6.55 -10.20 -6.50
N PHE A 322 -5.86 -9.21 -7.06
CA PHE A 322 -4.52 -9.38 -7.60
C PHE A 322 -3.54 -8.57 -6.78
N ILE A 323 -2.55 -9.24 -6.18
CA ILE A 323 -1.53 -8.62 -5.35
C ILE A 323 -0.15 -8.97 -5.91
N ASP A 324 0.71 -7.96 -6.01
CA ASP A 324 2.12 -8.11 -6.39
C ASP A 324 2.95 -7.28 -5.42
N GLY A 325 3.72 -7.95 -4.55
CA GLY A 325 4.55 -7.29 -3.52
C GLY A 325 5.64 -6.40 -4.10
N ASN A 326 6.09 -6.70 -5.32
CA ASN A 326 7.30 -6.16 -5.92
C ASN A 326 8.53 -6.43 -5.02
N ARG A 327 9.36 -5.43 -4.79
CA ARG A 327 10.61 -5.62 -4.04
C ARG A 327 10.35 -5.42 -2.57
N GLY A 328 10.87 -6.30 -1.75
CA GLY A 328 10.57 -6.29 -0.33
C GLY A 328 10.49 -7.71 0.15
N ASP A 329 10.56 -7.90 1.47
CA ASP A 329 10.14 -9.17 2.06
C ASP A 329 8.75 -8.91 2.64
N ASP A 330 7.72 -9.13 1.85
CA ASP A 330 6.38 -8.60 2.07
C ASP A 330 5.47 -9.58 2.82
N ILE A 331 4.38 -9.06 3.36
CA ILE A 331 3.31 -9.87 3.97
C ILE A 331 2.01 -9.56 3.26
N ALA A 332 1.41 -10.57 2.63
CA ALA A 332 0.13 -10.45 1.95
C ALA A 332 -0.93 -11.30 2.63
N PHE A 333 -2.09 -10.70 2.85
CA PHE A 333 -3.33 -11.33 3.28
C PHE A 333 -4.33 -11.17 2.15
N LEU A 334 -4.62 -12.24 1.40
CA LEU A 334 -5.41 -12.13 0.17
C LEU A 334 -6.88 -11.88 0.49
N GLY A 335 -7.49 -12.73 1.32
CA GLY A 335 -8.81 -12.44 1.89
C GLY A 335 -9.86 -13.44 1.47
N ALA A 336 -11.04 -12.96 1.10
CA ALA A 336 -12.12 -13.84 0.67
C ALA A 336 -12.36 -13.71 -0.83
N GLY A 337 -12.11 -14.77 -1.57
CA GLY A 337 -12.21 -14.81 -3.02
C GLY A 337 -11.21 -15.80 -3.58
N ASP A 338 -11.17 -15.91 -4.91
CA ASP A 338 -10.15 -16.69 -5.59
C ASP A 338 -9.03 -15.74 -6.00
N ASP A 339 -8.04 -15.56 -5.12
CA ASP A 339 -7.06 -14.49 -5.23
C ASP A 339 -5.77 -14.93 -5.93
N ILE A 340 -4.99 -13.95 -6.39
CA ILE A 340 -3.67 -14.17 -6.98
C ILE A 340 -2.63 -13.29 -6.30
N PHE A 341 -1.61 -13.93 -5.72
CA PHE A 341 -0.34 -13.28 -5.41
C PHE A 341 0.68 -13.57 -6.52
N GLN A 342 1.28 -12.53 -7.09
CA GLN A 342 2.33 -12.65 -8.09
C GLN A 342 3.71 -12.35 -7.50
N TRP A 343 4.68 -13.18 -7.87
CA TRP A 343 6.10 -12.96 -7.63
C TRP A 343 6.84 -12.92 -8.97
N ASP A 344 7.68 -11.90 -9.15
CA ASP A 344 8.49 -11.67 -10.35
C ASP A 344 10.00 -11.58 -10.05
N PRO A 345 10.89 -11.86 -11.03
CA PRO A 345 12.32 -11.75 -10.83
C PRO A 345 12.76 -10.34 -10.44
N GLY A 346 13.23 -10.20 -9.20
CA GLY A 346 13.64 -8.91 -8.62
C GLY A 346 13.02 -8.70 -7.24
N ASP A 347 11.93 -9.40 -6.98
CA ASP A 347 11.18 -9.41 -5.73
C ASP A 347 11.96 -10.14 -4.62
N GLY A 348 11.52 -9.95 -3.36
CA GLY A 348 12.17 -10.55 -2.19
C GLY A 348 11.47 -11.82 -1.72
N SER A 349 11.55 -12.10 -0.43
CA SER A 349 10.98 -13.30 0.20
C SER A 349 9.71 -12.96 0.97
N ASP A 350 8.58 -13.55 0.59
CA ASP A 350 7.28 -13.11 1.09
C ASP A 350 6.55 -14.16 1.93
N VAL A 351 5.64 -13.66 2.76
CA VAL A 351 4.64 -14.46 3.47
C VAL A 351 3.29 -14.20 2.83
N VAL A 352 2.59 -15.26 2.41
CA VAL A 352 1.28 -15.16 1.77
C VAL A 352 0.26 -15.99 2.54
N GLU A 353 -0.82 -15.34 2.93
CA GLU A 353 -2.00 -15.95 3.55
C GLU A 353 -3.17 -15.83 2.56
N GLY A 354 -3.57 -16.91 1.89
CA GLY A 354 -4.68 -16.85 0.92
C GLY A 354 -6.05 -16.65 1.59
N GLN A 355 -6.27 -17.39 2.68
CA GLN A 355 -7.47 -17.37 3.51
C GLN A 355 -8.66 -18.09 2.85
N ALA A 356 -9.69 -17.39 2.40
CA ALA A 356 -10.99 -17.99 2.10
C ALA A 356 -11.28 -17.99 0.60
N GLY A 357 -10.94 -19.07 -0.08
CA GLY A 357 -11.39 -19.32 -1.45
C GLY A 357 -10.46 -20.32 -2.13
N PHE A 358 -10.12 -20.06 -3.39
CA PHE A 358 -9.13 -20.86 -4.10
C PHE A 358 -8.00 -19.97 -4.61
N ASP A 359 -6.97 -19.87 -3.79
CA ASP A 359 -5.93 -18.87 -3.91
C ASP A 359 -4.71 -19.38 -4.66
N THR A 360 -4.08 -18.49 -5.43
CA THR A 360 -2.97 -18.82 -6.32
C THR A 360 -1.73 -18.01 -6.01
N LEU A 361 -0.63 -18.68 -5.69
CA LEU A 361 0.71 -18.11 -5.88
C LEU A 361 1.12 -18.30 -7.35
N ARG A 362 1.27 -17.21 -8.08
CA ARG A 362 1.93 -17.20 -9.39
C ARG A 362 3.38 -16.77 -9.25
N PHE A 363 4.28 -17.69 -9.52
CA PHE A 363 5.71 -17.47 -9.43
C PHE A 363 6.36 -17.48 -10.83
N ASN A 364 6.95 -16.36 -11.21
CA ASN A 364 7.68 -16.24 -12.48
C ASN A 364 9.20 -16.35 -12.22
N GLY A 365 9.80 -17.41 -12.75
CA GLY A 365 11.24 -17.64 -12.77
C GLY A 365 11.99 -16.71 -13.72
N ALA A 366 13.29 -16.94 -13.86
CA ALA A 366 14.15 -16.18 -14.75
C ALA A 366 14.79 -17.09 -15.79
N ASN A 367 15.11 -16.54 -16.96
CA ASN A 367 15.75 -17.29 -18.06
C ASN A 367 17.24 -17.64 -17.78
N ILE A 368 17.47 -18.48 -16.76
CA ILE A 368 18.74 -18.99 -16.24
C ILE A 368 18.48 -20.36 -15.60
N ALA A 369 19.52 -21.10 -15.21
CA ALA A 369 19.33 -22.36 -14.48
C ALA A 369 18.94 -22.12 -13.02
N GLU A 370 17.80 -22.66 -12.62
CA GLU A 370 17.20 -22.46 -11.29
C GLU A 370 16.92 -23.79 -10.60
N ILE A 371 16.88 -23.77 -9.27
CA ILE A 371 16.43 -24.90 -8.46
C ILE A 371 15.28 -24.41 -7.61
N PHE A 372 14.13 -25.02 -7.83
CA PHE A 372 12.91 -24.81 -7.08
C PHE A 372 12.66 -26.00 -6.15
N GLU A 373 12.22 -25.71 -4.93
CA GLU A 373 11.77 -26.75 -3.99
C GLU A 373 10.43 -26.34 -3.37
N VAL A 374 9.44 -27.23 -3.46
CA VAL A 374 8.15 -27.12 -2.79
C VAL A 374 8.11 -28.18 -1.69
N SER A 375 7.86 -27.77 -0.44
CA SER A 375 7.84 -28.69 0.70
C SER A 375 6.84 -28.26 1.78
N ALA A 376 6.33 -29.22 2.56
CA ALA A 376 5.53 -28.90 3.74
C ALA A 376 6.40 -28.42 4.90
N ASN A 377 5.95 -27.39 5.60
CA ASN A 377 6.51 -26.87 6.85
C ASN A 377 5.41 -26.80 7.92
N GLY A 378 5.02 -27.97 8.42
CA GLY A 378 3.82 -28.09 9.24
C GLY A 378 2.56 -28.01 8.39
N GLY A 379 1.63 -27.11 8.72
CA GLY A 379 0.44 -26.85 7.89
C GLY A 379 0.69 -25.92 6.70
N ARG A 380 1.89 -25.33 6.61
CA ARG A 380 2.25 -24.33 5.60
C ARG A 380 3.05 -24.95 4.47
N VAL A 381 3.08 -24.31 3.31
CA VAL A 381 3.99 -24.63 2.21
C VAL A 381 5.20 -23.71 2.27
N LEU A 382 6.39 -24.31 2.24
CA LEU A 382 7.64 -23.61 2.01
C LEU A 382 8.05 -23.82 0.56
N PHE A 383 8.05 -22.74 -0.22
CA PHE A 383 8.55 -22.72 -1.59
C PHE A 383 9.87 -21.95 -1.65
N THR A 384 10.90 -22.52 -2.26
CA THR A 384 12.22 -21.89 -2.31
C THR A 384 12.79 -21.87 -3.72
N ARG A 385 13.61 -20.85 -3.99
CA ARG A 385 14.42 -20.72 -5.20
C ARG A 385 15.87 -20.42 -4.82
N ASN A 386 16.81 -21.17 -5.39
CA ASN A 386 18.24 -21.04 -5.07
C ASN A 386 18.85 -19.68 -5.47
N VAL A 387 18.38 -19.07 -6.56
CA VAL A 387 18.85 -17.76 -7.00
C VAL A 387 18.27 -16.69 -6.08
N ALA A 388 19.15 -15.81 -5.58
CA ALA A 388 18.85 -14.81 -4.54
C ALA A 388 18.39 -15.37 -3.18
N ASN A 389 18.33 -16.71 -3.02
CA ASN A 389 17.82 -17.40 -1.83
C ASN A 389 16.39 -16.98 -1.47
N ILE A 390 15.50 -16.98 -2.47
CA ILE A 390 14.09 -16.61 -2.26
C ILE A 390 13.38 -17.71 -1.49
N VAL A 391 12.58 -17.29 -0.52
CA VAL A 391 11.74 -18.14 0.30
C VAL A 391 10.34 -17.56 0.33
N MET A 392 9.35 -18.36 -0.06
CA MET A 392 7.94 -18.03 0.08
C MET A 392 7.32 -18.93 1.14
N ASP A 393 6.63 -18.33 2.10
CA ASP A 393 5.92 -19.03 3.18
C ASP A 393 4.40 -18.88 3.00
N LEU A 394 3.74 -19.96 2.58
CA LEU A 394 2.35 -19.94 2.14
C LEU A 394 1.45 -20.69 3.11
N ASN A 395 0.29 -20.11 3.37
CA ASN A 395 -0.78 -20.75 4.14
C ASN A 395 -2.13 -20.42 3.50
N ASP A 396 -3.08 -21.37 3.60
CA ASP A 396 -4.38 -21.24 2.95
C ASP A 396 -4.23 -20.85 1.47
N THR A 397 -3.26 -21.46 0.76
CA THR A 397 -3.03 -21.25 -0.69
C THR A 397 -3.21 -22.58 -1.40
N GLU A 398 -4.17 -22.66 -2.30
CA GLU A 398 -4.58 -23.92 -2.93
C GLU A 398 -3.81 -24.22 -4.22
N LYS A 399 -3.26 -23.20 -4.89
CA LYS A 399 -2.55 -23.37 -6.16
C LYS A 399 -1.20 -22.69 -6.20
N LEU A 400 -0.20 -23.43 -6.70
CA LEU A 400 1.09 -22.89 -7.13
C LEU A 400 1.18 -22.94 -8.65
N GLU A 401 1.27 -21.78 -9.30
CA GLU A 401 1.58 -21.62 -10.72
C GLU A 401 3.06 -21.21 -10.88
N LEU A 402 3.93 -22.15 -11.21
CA LEU A 402 5.35 -21.89 -11.48
C LEU A 402 5.59 -21.78 -13.00
N ASN A 403 5.99 -20.60 -13.46
CA ASN A 403 6.49 -20.39 -14.82
C ASN A 403 8.02 -20.28 -14.77
N THR A 404 8.78 -21.21 -15.36
CA THR A 404 10.25 -21.14 -15.29
C THR A 404 10.83 -20.12 -16.26
N LEU A 405 10.15 -19.88 -17.40
CA LEU A 405 10.51 -18.90 -18.44
C LEU A 405 11.84 -19.19 -19.16
N GLY A 406 12.24 -20.46 -19.12
CA GLY A 406 13.42 -21.05 -19.76
C GLY A 406 14.62 -21.13 -18.83
N GLY A 407 15.62 -21.94 -19.16
CA GLY A 407 16.67 -22.26 -18.20
C GLY A 407 17.01 -23.73 -18.26
N ALA A 408 17.93 -24.18 -17.39
CA ALA A 408 18.07 -25.61 -17.13
C ALA A 408 17.63 -25.80 -15.69
N ASP A 409 16.32 -25.99 -15.52
CA ASP A 409 15.64 -25.86 -14.25
C ASP A 409 15.47 -27.20 -13.56
N THR A 410 15.57 -27.20 -12.23
CA THR A 410 15.28 -28.37 -11.41
C THR A 410 14.13 -28.05 -10.47
N ILE A 411 13.00 -28.74 -10.63
CA ILE A 411 11.80 -28.54 -9.82
C ILE A 411 11.64 -29.75 -8.91
N ASN A 412 11.77 -29.55 -7.60
CA ASN A 412 11.59 -30.58 -6.59
C ASN A 412 10.25 -30.38 -5.88
N ILE A 413 9.33 -31.34 -6.03
CA ILE A 413 8.02 -31.31 -5.37
C ILE A 413 7.97 -32.47 -4.38
N LYS A 414 8.10 -32.14 -3.10
CA LYS A 414 7.99 -33.12 -2.00
C LYS A 414 6.52 -33.38 -1.67
N SER A 415 6.26 -34.39 -0.83
CA SER A 415 4.92 -34.56 -0.27
C SER A 415 4.47 -33.30 0.48
N LEU A 416 3.27 -32.82 0.17
CA LEU A 416 2.63 -31.67 0.82
C LEU A 416 1.39 -32.08 1.60
N ALA A 417 1.29 -33.36 1.97
CA ALA A 417 0.19 -33.85 2.78
C ALA A 417 0.11 -33.08 4.10
N GLY A 418 -1.05 -32.45 4.36
CA GLY A 418 -1.29 -31.66 5.56
C GLY A 418 -1.18 -30.14 5.36
N THR A 419 -0.83 -29.67 4.16
CA THR A 419 -1.01 -28.27 3.76
C THR A 419 -2.31 -28.08 2.96
N ASP A 420 -2.65 -26.83 2.66
CA ASP A 420 -3.84 -26.48 1.87
C ASP A 420 -3.62 -26.60 0.35
N LEU A 421 -2.38 -26.83 -0.10
CA LEU A 421 -2.06 -26.87 -1.53
C LEU A 421 -2.71 -28.08 -2.21
N GLN A 422 -3.55 -27.80 -3.20
CA GLN A 422 -4.30 -28.80 -3.96
C GLN A 422 -3.73 -28.99 -5.36
N GLU A 423 -3.18 -27.94 -5.96
CA GLU A 423 -2.65 -27.96 -7.32
C GLU A 423 -1.24 -27.34 -7.42
N VAL A 424 -0.34 -28.04 -8.12
CA VAL A 424 0.93 -27.48 -8.59
C VAL A 424 0.93 -27.54 -10.10
N PHE A 425 0.99 -26.37 -10.72
CA PHE A 425 1.12 -26.20 -12.15
C PHE A 425 2.53 -25.70 -12.47
N VAL A 426 3.25 -26.45 -13.30
CA VAL A 426 4.60 -26.09 -13.75
C VAL A 426 4.59 -25.86 -15.25
N ASN A 427 5.12 -24.74 -15.69
CA ASN A 427 5.28 -24.39 -17.08
C ASN A 427 6.75 -24.17 -17.40
N LEU A 428 7.31 -25.10 -18.19
CA LEU A 428 8.71 -25.11 -18.61
C LEU A 428 8.97 -24.30 -19.89
N ALA A 429 7.92 -23.73 -20.48
CA ALA A 429 8.07 -22.96 -21.71
C ALA A 429 8.88 -21.67 -21.50
N ALA A 430 9.70 -21.33 -22.49
CA ALA A 430 10.33 -20.02 -22.56
C ALA A 430 9.27 -18.89 -22.59
N ALA A 431 9.66 -17.71 -22.11
CA ALA A 431 8.78 -16.55 -22.09
C ALA A 431 8.11 -16.26 -23.45
N GLY A 432 6.77 -16.22 -23.47
CA GLY A 432 5.97 -15.91 -24.65
C GLY A 432 5.84 -17.04 -25.68
N VAL A 433 6.29 -18.26 -25.36
CA VAL A 433 6.17 -19.46 -26.21
C VAL A 433 5.25 -20.47 -25.53
N ALA A 434 4.53 -21.28 -26.31
CA ALA A 434 3.61 -22.32 -25.81
C ALA A 434 4.22 -23.74 -25.84
N THR A 435 5.47 -23.85 -26.28
CA THR A 435 6.26 -25.08 -26.33
C THR A 435 7.46 -24.93 -25.41
N GLY A 436 8.14 -26.03 -25.09
CA GLY A 436 9.37 -26.00 -24.30
C GLY A 436 10.45 -25.10 -24.87
N ASP A 437 11.43 -24.81 -24.02
CA ASP A 437 12.48 -23.83 -24.27
C ASP A 437 13.69 -24.40 -25.05
N GLY A 438 13.70 -25.70 -25.30
CA GLY A 438 14.76 -26.44 -25.98
C GLY A 438 16.00 -26.67 -25.11
N ILE A 439 15.89 -26.47 -23.80
CA ILE A 439 16.89 -26.78 -22.79
C ILE A 439 16.37 -27.98 -21.96
N SER A 440 17.27 -28.65 -21.25
CA SER A 440 16.94 -29.85 -20.49
C SER A 440 16.59 -29.45 -19.06
N ASP A 441 15.34 -29.64 -18.71
CA ASP A 441 14.81 -29.44 -17.37
C ASP A 441 14.65 -30.77 -16.62
N GLN A 442 14.58 -30.69 -15.30
CA GLN A 442 14.41 -31.82 -14.41
C GLN A 442 13.24 -31.59 -13.44
N ILE A 443 12.28 -32.51 -13.42
CA ILE A 443 11.15 -32.49 -12.50
C ILE A 443 11.26 -33.70 -11.59
N ASN A 444 11.43 -33.47 -10.30
CA ASN A 444 11.54 -34.50 -9.27
C ASN A 444 10.29 -34.49 -8.41
N ILE A 445 9.55 -35.60 -8.43
CA ILE A 445 8.37 -35.83 -7.60
C ILE A 445 8.72 -36.83 -6.52
N PHE A 446 8.47 -36.48 -5.26
CA PHE A 446 8.73 -37.36 -4.13
C PHE A 446 7.41 -37.80 -3.49
N GLY A 447 7.26 -39.12 -3.31
CA GLY A 447 6.22 -39.75 -2.51
C GLY A 447 6.41 -39.52 -1.00
N THR A 448 5.89 -40.45 -0.22
CA THR A 448 5.91 -40.45 1.24
C THR A 448 6.77 -41.61 1.76
N ASN A 449 6.82 -41.82 3.09
CA ASN A 449 7.50 -43.01 3.64
C ASN A 449 6.49 -44.13 3.95
N GLY A 450 5.32 -44.12 3.32
CA GLY A 450 4.39 -45.24 3.33
C GLY A 450 3.78 -45.43 1.94
N ASP A 451 3.01 -46.51 1.81
CA ASP A 451 2.46 -46.98 0.54
C ASP A 451 1.76 -45.88 -0.29
N ASP A 452 2.32 -45.58 -1.44
CA ASP A 452 1.84 -44.62 -2.42
C ASP A 452 1.30 -45.30 -3.68
N VAL A 453 0.33 -44.66 -4.33
CA VAL A 453 -0.15 -45.07 -5.66
C VAL A 453 -0.07 -43.86 -6.57
N ILE A 454 1.00 -43.76 -7.33
CA ILE A 454 1.34 -42.63 -8.18
C ILE A 454 1.05 -43.02 -9.63
N ALA A 455 0.26 -42.20 -10.33
CA ALA A 455 0.00 -42.37 -11.75
C ALA A 455 0.53 -41.18 -12.54
N VAL A 456 1.42 -41.43 -13.49
CA VAL A 456 2.00 -40.44 -14.40
C VAL A 456 1.45 -40.70 -15.80
N GLY A 457 0.85 -39.68 -16.40
CA GLY A 457 0.29 -39.83 -17.74
C GLY A 457 0.22 -38.54 -18.53
N ASP A 458 0.34 -38.67 -19.84
CA ASP A 458 0.11 -37.56 -20.74
C ASP A 458 -1.39 -37.24 -20.84
N ASN A 459 -1.71 -35.96 -20.76
CA ASN A 459 -3.01 -35.41 -21.03
C ASN A 459 -2.90 -34.26 -22.03
N ALA A 460 -3.18 -34.57 -23.30
CA ALA A 460 -2.99 -33.66 -24.42
C ALA A 460 -1.54 -33.12 -24.51
N ASN A 461 -1.30 -31.87 -24.10
CA ASN A 461 0.01 -31.21 -24.14
C ASN A 461 0.62 -31.03 -22.73
N SER A 462 0.16 -31.82 -21.77
CA SER A 462 0.62 -31.79 -20.38
C SER A 462 0.94 -33.18 -19.87
N VAL A 463 1.82 -33.26 -18.89
CA VAL A 463 2.01 -34.45 -18.04
C VAL A 463 1.23 -34.20 -16.76
N VAL A 464 0.36 -35.13 -16.38
CA VAL A 464 -0.43 -35.04 -15.15
C VAL A 464 -0.03 -36.17 -14.22
N ILE A 465 0.17 -35.82 -12.96
CA ILE A 465 0.47 -36.74 -11.88
C ILE A 465 -0.70 -36.75 -10.92
N ASN A 466 -1.24 -37.96 -10.69
CA ASN A 466 -2.31 -38.21 -9.74
C ASN A 466 -1.82 -39.16 -8.65
N GLY A 467 -2.55 -39.19 -7.53
CA GLY A 467 -2.29 -40.10 -6.43
C GLY A 467 -1.43 -39.52 -5.32
N LEU A 468 -0.77 -38.39 -5.58
CA LEU A 468 -0.19 -37.52 -4.56
C LEU A 468 -1.10 -36.31 -4.32
N ILE A 469 -0.90 -35.67 -3.16
CA ILE A 469 -1.48 -34.36 -2.86
C ILE A 469 -0.30 -33.41 -2.73
N PRO A 470 -0.20 -32.39 -3.60
CA PRO A 470 -1.19 -31.87 -4.54
C PRO A 470 -1.25 -32.67 -5.86
N LYS A 471 -2.28 -32.42 -6.68
CA LYS A 471 -2.28 -32.81 -8.09
C LYS A 471 -1.25 -31.97 -8.85
N ILE A 472 -0.41 -32.61 -9.65
CA ILE A 472 0.66 -31.92 -10.37
C ILE A 472 0.37 -31.96 -11.87
N THR A 473 0.52 -30.82 -12.53
CA THR A 473 0.39 -30.69 -13.99
C THR A 473 1.61 -29.96 -14.52
N VAL A 474 2.30 -30.55 -15.48
CA VAL A 474 3.48 -29.97 -16.14
C VAL A 474 3.17 -29.74 -17.61
N VAL A 475 3.47 -28.55 -18.11
CA VAL A 475 3.35 -28.19 -19.53
C VAL A 475 4.68 -27.66 -20.06
N GLY A 476 4.80 -27.61 -21.38
CA GLY A 476 6.02 -27.09 -22.01
C GLY A 476 7.20 -28.07 -21.96
N MET A 477 6.95 -29.36 -21.71
CA MET A 477 8.01 -30.38 -21.75
C MET A 477 8.62 -30.52 -23.15
N ASP A 478 9.94 -30.66 -23.21
CA ASP A 478 10.73 -31.09 -24.35
C ASP A 478 11.20 -32.55 -24.19
N LYS A 479 11.60 -33.17 -25.31
CA LYS A 479 12.09 -34.56 -25.31
C LYS A 479 13.37 -34.78 -24.49
N ILE A 480 14.10 -33.69 -24.22
CA ILE A 480 15.36 -33.72 -23.49
C ILE A 480 15.17 -33.55 -21.98
N ASP A 481 13.94 -33.27 -21.54
CA ASP A 481 13.62 -33.11 -20.13
C ASP A 481 13.59 -34.46 -19.42
N GLN A 482 13.82 -34.42 -18.12
CA GLN A 482 13.83 -35.59 -17.25
C GLN A 482 12.71 -35.47 -16.24
N PHE A 483 11.90 -36.52 -16.16
CA PHE A 483 10.84 -36.64 -15.19
C PHE A 483 11.17 -37.78 -14.24
N LEU A 484 11.44 -37.46 -12.97
CA LEU A 484 11.85 -38.40 -11.95
C LEU A 484 10.75 -38.54 -10.90
N VAL A 485 10.32 -39.78 -10.65
CA VAL A 485 9.44 -40.13 -9.54
C VAL A 485 10.22 -40.96 -8.54
N HIS A 486 10.21 -40.52 -7.28
CA HIS A 486 10.82 -41.19 -6.15
C HIS A 486 9.70 -41.58 -5.17
N ALA A 487 9.28 -42.85 -5.15
CA ALA A 487 8.21 -43.27 -4.23
C ALA A 487 8.68 -43.30 -2.76
N LEU A 488 9.99 -43.48 -2.55
CA LEU A 488 10.74 -43.39 -1.29
C LEU A 488 10.61 -44.63 -0.41
N GLY A 489 9.51 -44.84 0.29
CA GLY A 489 9.38 -46.07 1.06
C GLY A 489 7.95 -46.41 1.41
N GLY A 490 7.68 -47.69 1.61
CA GLY A 490 6.33 -48.23 1.54
C GLY A 490 6.28 -49.31 0.46
N ASP A 491 5.20 -50.08 0.39
CA ASP A 491 4.96 -50.94 -0.76
C ASP A 491 4.20 -50.11 -1.81
N ASP A 492 4.92 -49.56 -2.79
CA ASP A 492 4.44 -48.50 -3.67
C ASP A 492 3.96 -49.02 -5.05
N ILE A 493 3.09 -48.25 -5.71
CA ILE A 493 2.74 -48.45 -7.11
C ILE A 493 3.03 -47.17 -7.88
N VAL A 494 3.95 -47.22 -8.83
CA VAL A 494 4.21 -46.13 -9.78
C VAL A 494 3.81 -46.58 -11.18
N ASP A 495 2.70 -46.03 -11.68
CA ASP A 495 2.13 -46.35 -12.98
C ASP A 495 2.42 -45.25 -14.00
N GLY A 496 3.43 -45.46 -14.83
CA GLY A 496 3.81 -44.64 -15.98
C GLY A 496 3.22 -45.10 -17.30
N SER A 497 2.30 -46.08 -17.32
CA SER A 497 1.81 -46.70 -18.57
C SER A 497 1.12 -45.75 -19.56
N LEU A 498 0.75 -44.55 -19.09
CA LEU A 498 0.14 -43.49 -19.90
C LEU A 498 1.13 -42.40 -20.31
N PHE A 499 2.42 -42.53 -19.99
CA PHE A 499 3.48 -41.63 -20.41
C PHE A 499 3.99 -42.01 -21.81
N SER A 500 3.90 -41.10 -22.78
CA SER A 500 4.17 -41.42 -24.20
C SER A 500 5.65 -41.36 -24.60
N GLY A 501 6.53 -40.89 -23.71
CA GLY A 501 7.95 -40.64 -24.03
C GLY A 501 8.20 -39.49 -25.00
N ASN A 502 7.16 -38.75 -25.42
CA ASN A 502 7.33 -37.55 -26.25
C ASN A 502 7.59 -36.28 -25.43
N ASN A 503 7.30 -36.33 -24.12
CA ASN A 503 7.40 -35.22 -23.17
C ASN A 503 8.56 -35.46 -22.18
N GLY A 504 9.69 -35.97 -22.66
CA GLY A 504 10.88 -36.24 -21.86
C GLY A 504 11.13 -37.73 -21.60
N THR A 505 12.13 -37.99 -20.73
CA THR A 505 12.52 -39.33 -20.26
C THR A 505 11.90 -39.58 -18.88
N LEU A 506 11.26 -40.73 -18.69
CA LEU A 506 10.70 -41.12 -17.39
C LEU A 506 11.70 -41.97 -16.61
N ILE A 507 11.93 -41.57 -15.36
CA ILE A 507 12.77 -42.29 -14.41
C ILE A 507 11.93 -42.53 -13.16
N GLN A 508 11.87 -43.76 -12.69
CA GLN A 508 11.12 -44.14 -11.50
C GLN A 508 12.05 -44.88 -10.52
N SER A 509 11.89 -44.59 -9.24
CA SER A 509 12.55 -45.28 -8.13
C SER A 509 11.46 -45.68 -7.12
N GLY A 510 11.38 -46.98 -6.82
CA GLY A 510 10.49 -47.54 -5.80
C GLY A 510 10.96 -47.15 -4.42
N GLY A 511 12.22 -47.44 -4.10
CA GLY A 511 12.85 -47.01 -2.87
C GLY A 511 12.94 -48.17 -1.89
N THR A 512 12.23 -48.15 -0.77
CA THR A 512 12.24 -49.27 0.17
C THR A 512 10.87 -49.90 0.31
N GLY A 513 10.74 -51.21 0.10
CA GLY A 513 9.47 -51.93 0.17
C GLY A 513 9.30 -52.76 -1.10
N ASN A 514 8.16 -53.44 -1.24
CA ASN A 514 7.91 -54.29 -2.40
C ASN A 514 7.08 -53.51 -3.41
N ASP A 515 7.74 -52.98 -4.43
CA ASP A 515 7.17 -51.97 -5.30
C ASP A 515 6.69 -52.53 -6.63
N ILE A 516 5.75 -51.83 -7.26
CA ILE A 516 5.29 -52.10 -8.62
C ILE A 516 5.59 -50.86 -9.47
N LEU A 517 6.55 -50.98 -10.39
CA LEU A 517 6.92 -49.91 -11.31
C LEU A 517 6.52 -50.29 -12.74
N LEU A 518 5.70 -49.46 -13.37
CA LEU A 518 5.28 -49.62 -14.75
C LEU A 518 5.82 -48.43 -15.56
N GLY A 519 6.67 -48.70 -16.55
CA GLY A 519 7.07 -47.74 -17.55
C GLY A 519 5.96 -47.48 -18.59
N GLY A 520 6.30 -46.71 -19.61
CA GLY A 520 5.40 -46.18 -20.63
C GLY A 520 5.75 -46.65 -22.04
N LEU A 521 5.60 -45.72 -23.00
CA LEU A 521 5.87 -45.95 -24.43
C LEU A 521 7.24 -45.37 -24.88
N GLY A 522 8.05 -44.89 -23.93
CA GLY A 522 9.35 -44.25 -24.16
C GLY A 522 10.51 -45.08 -23.64
N ASN A 523 11.73 -44.55 -23.75
CA ASN A 523 12.89 -45.21 -23.14
C ASN A 523 12.92 -44.86 -21.66
N ASP A 524 12.58 -45.80 -20.80
CA ASP A 524 12.38 -45.53 -19.38
C ASP A 524 13.51 -46.11 -18.52
N THR A 525 13.71 -45.54 -17.34
CA THR A 525 14.61 -46.11 -16.32
C THR A 525 13.81 -46.43 -15.06
N LEU A 526 13.70 -47.71 -14.71
CA LEU A 526 13.02 -48.18 -13.50
C LEU A 526 14.05 -48.75 -12.53
N LEU A 527 14.01 -48.28 -11.28
CA LEU A 527 14.89 -48.71 -10.20
C LEU A 527 14.01 -49.25 -9.07
N GLY A 528 14.09 -50.55 -8.78
CA GLY A 528 13.36 -51.17 -7.67
C GLY A 528 13.90 -50.71 -6.32
N ASP A 529 15.23 -50.66 -6.20
CA ASP A 529 15.99 -50.33 -4.99
C ASP A 529 15.97 -51.46 -3.94
N ASP A 530 15.36 -51.31 -2.76
CA ASP A 530 15.37 -52.34 -1.69
C ASP A 530 13.98 -53.00 -1.54
N GLY A 531 13.87 -54.31 -1.79
CA GLY A 531 12.65 -55.10 -1.58
C GLY A 531 12.38 -56.08 -2.71
N ASP A 532 11.27 -56.82 -2.66
CA ASP A 532 10.92 -57.77 -3.72
C ASP A 532 10.03 -57.07 -4.77
N ASP A 533 10.62 -56.55 -5.84
CA ASP A 533 9.95 -55.62 -6.75
C ASP A 533 9.37 -56.28 -8.01
N VAL A 534 8.36 -55.63 -8.60
CA VAL A 534 7.80 -55.99 -9.91
C VAL A 534 7.92 -54.82 -10.88
N MET A 535 8.70 -55.00 -11.93
CA MET A 535 8.94 -53.97 -12.94
C MET A 535 8.55 -54.40 -14.34
N LEU A 536 7.83 -53.52 -15.05
CA LEU A 536 7.48 -53.65 -16.46
C LEU A 536 7.96 -52.41 -17.23
N GLY A 537 8.93 -52.53 -18.13
CA GLY A 537 9.46 -51.43 -18.93
C GLY A 537 8.45 -50.84 -19.90
N GLY A 538 7.76 -51.71 -20.65
CA GLY A 538 6.73 -51.28 -21.59
C GLY A 538 7.23 -51.33 -23.03
N ALA A 539 7.16 -50.22 -23.75
CA ALA A 539 7.69 -50.13 -25.10
C ALA A 539 8.78 -49.05 -25.15
N GLY A 540 9.91 -49.34 -25.77
CA GLY A 540 11.09 -48.48 -25.74
C GLY A 540 12.35 -49.31 -25.49
N ASP A 541 13.52 -48.68 -25.61
CA ASP A 541 14.76 -49.32 -25.13
C ASP A 541 14.91 -49.00 -23.63
N ASP A 542 14.40 -49.89 -22.77
CA ASP A 542 14.25 -49.63 -21.34
C ASP A 542 15.46 -50.08 -20.50
N ARG A 543 15.60 -49.48 -19.32
CA ARG A 543 16.59 -49.89 -18.32
C ARG A 543 15.90 -50.21 -16.99
N LEU A 544 15.92 -51.47 -16.58
CA LEU A 544 15.34 -51.94 -15.32
C LEU A 544 16.48 -52.45 -14.41
N ASP A 545 16.52 -51.99 -13.17
CA ASP A 545 17.45 -52.46 -12.14
C ASP A 545 16.67 -52.88 -10.89
N GLY A 546 16.64 -54.19 -10.61
CA GLY A 546 15.94 -54.79 -9.45
C GLY A 546 16.46 -54.26 -8.12
N GLY A 547 17.77 -54.03 -8.02
CA GLY A 547 18.38 -53.69 -6.75
C GLY A 547 18.52 -54.92 -5.83
N ASN A 548 18.06 -54.81 -4.59
CA ASN A 548 18.19 -55.82 -3.55
C ASN A 548 16.85 -56.52 -3.28
N GLY A 549 16.71 -57.77 -3.69
CA GLY A 549 15.57 -58.62 -3.33
C GLY A 549 15.37 -59.73 -4.35
N ASP A 550 14.21 -60.38 -4.28
CA ASP A 550 13.78 -61.34 -5.29
C ASP A 550 12.85 -60.66 -6.32
N ASP A 551 13.45 -59.97 -7.29
CA ASP A 551 12.73 -59.08 -8.22
C ASP A 551 12.23 -59.76 -9.50
N ILE A 552 11.10 -59.29 -10.04
CA ILE A 552 10.53 -59.69 -11.32
C ILE A 552 10.70 -58.55 -12.33
N LEU A 553 11.53 -58.77 -13.36
CA LEU A 553 11.79 -57.77 -14.40
C LEU A 553 11.26 -58.22 -15.76
N ILE A 554 10.42 -57.39 -16.38
CA ILE A 554 9.89 -57.59 -17.72
C ILE A 554 10.22 -56.35 -18.55
N GLY A 555 11.15 -56.47 -19.52
CA GLY A 555 11.54 -55.35 -20.39
C GLY A 555 10.39 -54.88 -21.27
N GLY A 556 9.92 -55.74 -22.16
CA GLY A 556 8.77 -55.45 -23.03
C GLY A 556 9.20 -55.36 -24.50
N GLU A 557 8.66 -54.37 -25.23
CA GLU A 557 9.02 -54.15 -26.63
C GLU A 557 10.25 -53.23 -26.76
N GLY A 558 11.40 -53.78 -27.17
CA GLY A 558 12.59 -52.98 -27.49
C GLY A 558 13.88 -53.70 -27.17
N ASN A 559 14.99 -52.96 -27.05
CA ASN A 559 16.27 -53.49 -26.61
C ASN A 559 16.52 -53.12 -25.15
N ASP A 560 15.97 -53.93 -24.25
CA ASP A 560 16.00 -53.62 -22.83
C ASP A 560 17.28 -54.09 -22.13
N VAL A 561 17.64 -53.38 -21.06
CA VAL A 561 18.72 -53.72 -20.15
C VAL A 561 18.13 -54.05 -18.79
N LEU A 562 18.16 -55.34 -18.42
CA LEU A 562 17.68 -55.84 -17.13
C LEU A 562 18.88 -56.18 -16.22
N LEU A 563 18.91 -55.61 -15.02
CA LEU A 563 19.96 -55.82 -14.02
C LEU A 563 19.36 -56.29 -12.69
N ASN A 564 20.12 -57.14 -11.98
CA ASN A 564 19.83 -57.54 -10.60
C ASN A 564 18.39 -58.04 -10.34
N GLY A 565 17.84 -58.92 -11.18
CA GLY A 565 16.52 -59.55 -10.93
C GLY A 565 16.33 -60.90 -11.63
N GLU A 566 15.23 -61.60 -11.33
CA GLU A 566 14.82 -62.82 -12.02
C GLU A 566 14.21 -62.48 -13.39
N VAL A 567 14.97 -62.74 -14.46
CA VAL A 567 14.60 -62.39 -15.84
C VAL A 567 13.54 -63.35 -16.40
N ASN A 568 12.33 -62.86 -16.66
CA ASN A 568 11.34 -63.56 -17.49
C ASN A 568 11.29 -62.94 -18.90
N SER A 569 12.09 -63.48 -19.82
CA SER A 569 11.99 -63.14 -21.25
C SER A 569 10.83 -63.92 -21.90
N GLN A 570 9.86 -63.22 -22.48
CA GLN A 570 8.96 -63.77 -23.50
C GLN A 570 9.12 -63.05 -24.82
#